data_AF-A0A426U7P8-F1
#
_entry.id   AF-A0A426U7P8-F1
#
_cell.length_a   1.000
_cell.length_b   1.000
_cell.length_c   1.000
_cell.angle_alpha   90.00
_cell.angle_beta   90.00
_cell.angle_gamma   90.00
#
_symmetry.space_group_name_H-M   'P 1'
#
loop_
_entity.id
_entity.type
_entity.pdbx_description
1 polymer ?
#
loop_
_entity_poly.entity_id
_entity_poly.type
_entity_poly.pdbx_seq_one_letter_code
_entity_poly.pdbx_strand_id
1 'polypeptide(L)'
;MTPSELPQVVSDITGTTGMQIIRAIVAGERDPVMLAQLRHARCHSSRETIAKALTGQYRAEHVFALTQSLILYDCYTAQIAACDAQMEQQYAAMQPSKGFICSGKGFPMQ
;
A
#
# COMPACT_ATOMS: atom_id res chain seq x y z
N MET A 1 3.00 -12.44 -18.55
CA MET A 1 2.65 -12.82 -17.17
C MET A 1 1.65 -11.81 -16.65
N THR A 2 0.36 -12.09 -16.82
CA THR A 2 -0.72 -11.21 -16.35
C THR A 2 -0.81 -11.31 -14.82
N PRO A 3 -0.73 -10.20 -14.07
CA PRO A 3 -0.91 -10.24 -12.62
C PRO A 3 -2.31 -10.79 -12.32
N SER A 4 -2.39 -11.71 -11.37
CA SER A 4 -3.63 -12.34 -10.93
C SER A 4 -4.63 -11.29 -10.41
N GLU A 5 -5.94 -11.54 -10.54
CA GLU A 5 -7.00 -10.64 -10.06
C GLU A 5 -7.01 -10.47 -8.52
N LEU A 6 -6.29 -11.32 -7.80
CA LEU A 6 -6.19 -11.33 -6.34
C LEU A 6 -5.53 -10.05 -5.77
N PRO A 7 -4.33 -9.61 -6.21
CA PRO A 7 -3.74 -8.36 -5.74
C PRO A 7 -4.60 -7.12 -6.03
N GLN A 8 -5.41 -7.10 -7.08
CA GLN A 8 -6.29 -5.96 -7.35
C GLN A 8 -7.43 -5.87 -6.33
N VAL A 9 -8.11 -6.98 -6.05
CA VAL A 9 -9.22 -7.02 -5.07
C VAL A 9 -8.72 -6.77 -3.65
N VAL A 10 -7.54 -7.28 -3.29
CA VAL A 10 -6.91 -6.99 -2.00
C VAL A 10 -6.51 -5.51 -1.91
N SER A 11 -5.98 -4.92 -2.99
CA SER A 11 -5.69 -3.48 -3.07
C SER A 11 -6.94 -2.60 -3.02
N ASP A 12 -8.12 -3.09 -3.37
CA ASP A 12 -9.35 -2.29 -3.24
C ASP A 12 -9.82 -2.19 -1.78
N ILE A 13 -9.50 -3.18 -0.93
CA ILE A 13 -9.85 -3.21 0.49
C ILE A 13 -8.73 -2.60 1.37
N THR A 14 -7.46 -2.88 1.06
CA THR A 14 -6.29 -2.37 1.82
C THR A 14 -5.51 -1.26 1.11
N GLY A 15 -5.90 -0.89 -0.11
CA GLY A 15 -5.26 0.21 -0.83
C GLY A 15 -5.66 1.56 -0.29
N THR A 16 -5.06 2.59 -0.87
CA THR A 16 -5.09 3.98 -0.38
C THR A 16 -6.51 4.47 -0.07
N THR A 17 -7.47 4.11 -0.91
CA THR A 17 -8.89 4.44 -0.76
C THR A 17 -9.52 3.85 0.49
N GLY A 18 -9.44 2.51 0.64
CA GLY A 18 -10.05 1.81 1.77
C GLY A 18 -9.44 2.24 3.08
N MET A 19 -8.12 2.44 3.09
CA MET A 19 -7.39 2.93 4.25
C MET A 19 -7.77 4.37 4.63
N GLN A 20 -7.97 5.25 3.65
CA GLN A 20 -8.46 6.62 3.91
C GLN A 20 -9.85 6.61 4.55
N ILE A 21 -10.77 5.78 4.06
CA ILE A 21 -12.11 5.64 4.62
C ILE A 21 -12.05 5.08 6.04
N ILE A 22 -11.25 4.03 6.28
CA ILE A 22 -11.07 3.44 7.62
C ILE A 22 -10.51 4.48 8.59
N ARG A 23 -9.48 5.24 8.19
CA ARG A 23 -8.92 6.31 9.02
C ARG A 23 -9.94 7.41 9.33
N ALA A 24 -10.76 7.80 8.36
CA ALA A 24 -11.81 8.78 8.58
C ALA A 24 -12.87 8.26 9.58
N ILE A 25 -13.27 6.99 9.47
CA ILE A 25 -14.19 6.36 10.43
C ILE A 25 -13.56 6.33 11.84
N VAL A 26 -12.29 5.97 11.97
CA VAL A 26 -11.60 5.99 13.27
C VAL A 26 -11.49 7.42 13.83
N ALA A 27 -11.30 8.42 12.97
CA ALA A 27 -11.28 9.84 13.35
C ALA A 27 -12.65 10.41 13.75
N GLY A 28 -13.73 9.64 13.59
CA GLY A 28 -15.09 10.04 13.99
C GLY A 28 -15.99 10.47 12.84
N GLU A 29 -15.54 10.37 11.58
CA GLU A 29 -16.38 10.68 10.42
C GLU A 29 -17.49 9.62 10.27
N ARG A 30 -18.72 10.09 10.10
CA ARG A 30 -19.93 9.24 10.00
C ARG A 30 -20.81 9.62 8.81
N ASP A 31 -20.54 10.73 8.14
CA ASP A 31 -21.27 11.13 6.94
C ASP A 31 -20.88 10.20 5.77
N PRO A 32 -21.80 9.34 5.30
CA PRO A 32 -21.53 8.43 4.18
C PRO A 32 -21.21 9.20 2.89
N VAL A 33 -21.66 10.45 2.75
CA VAL A 33 -21.36 11.31 1.60
C VAL A 33 -19.93 11.82 1.64
N MET A 34 -19.39 12.15 2.82
CA MET A 34 -17.98 12.51 2.99
C MET A 34 -17.08 11.28 2.84
N LEU A 35 -17.44 10.15 3.43
CA LEU A 35 -16.65 8.92 3.28
C LEU A 35 -16.60 8.44 1.82
N ALA A 36 -17.70 8.53 1.07
CA ALA A 36 -17.73 8.16 -0.34
C ALA A 36 -16.95 9.13 -1.26
N GLN A 37 -16.59 10.34 -0.79
CA GLN A 37 -15.70 11.27 -1.51
C GLN A 37 -14.23 10.83 -1.46
N LEU A 38 -13.85 10.10 -0.42
CA LEU A 38 -12.49 9.56 -0.27
C LEU A 38 -12.22 8.44 -1.29
N ARG A 39 -13.23 8.02 -2.06
CA ARG A 39 -13.11 7.03 -3.12
C ARG A 39 -12.14 7.48 -4.21
N HIS A 40 -11.07 6.73 -4.44
CA HIS A 40 -10.19 6.96 -5.59
C HIS A 40 -10.92 6.74 -6.93
N ALA A 41 -10.53 7.49 -7.96
CA ALA A 41 -11.19 7.49 -9.27
C ALA A 41 -11.19 6.13 -10.00
N ARG A 42 -10.29 5.22 -9.61
CA ARG A 42 -10.17 3.86 -10.18
C ARG A 42 -11.06 2.81 -9.51
N CYS A 43 -11.78 3.19 -8.44
CA CYS A 43 -12.68 2.27 -7.76
C CYS A 43 -13.90 1.98 -8.64
N HIS A 44 -14.15 0.70 -8.91
CA HIS A 44 -15.24 0.24 -9.76
C HIS A 44 -16.63 0.48 -9.12
N SER A 45 -16.69 0.56 -7.79
CA SER A 45 -17.93 0.78 -7.04
C SER A 45 -18.39 2.23 -7.10
N SER A 46 -19.67 2.47 -7.43
CA SER A 46 -20.23 3.82 -7.51
C SER A 46 -20.25 4.53 -6.14
N ARG A 47 -20.30 5.86 -6.14
CA ARG A 47 -20.31 6.65 -4.91
C ARG A 47 -21.55 6.35 -4.08
N GLU A 48 -22.70 6.15 -4.73
CA GLU A 48 -23.96 5.78 -4.07
C GLU A 48 -23.87 4.38 -3.45
N THR A 49 -23.19 3.45 -4.13
CA THR A 49 -23.00 2.08 -3.63
C THR A 49 -22.11 2.07 -2.39
N ILE A 50 -21.03 2.85 -2.39
CA ILE A 50 -20.15 2.99 -1.23
C ILE A 50 -20.87 3.71 -0.09
N ALA A 51 -21.58 4.81 -0.37
CA ALA A 51 -22.35 5.53 0.65
C ALA A 51 -23.37 4.60 1.33
N LYS A 52 -24.08 3.76 0.57
CA LYS A 52 -25.01 2.75 1.11
C LYS A 52 -24.32 1.62 1.88
N ALA A 53 -23.11 1.23 1.50
CA ALA A 53 -22.34 0.24 2.27
C ALA A 53 -21.85 0.81 3.60
N LEU A 54 -21.67 2.13 3.67
CA LEU A 54 -21.22 2.87 4.85
C LEU A 54 -22.37 3.41 5.70
N THR A 55 -23.63 3.26 5.29
CA THR A 55 -24.78 3.46 6.17
C THR A 55 -24.89 2.28 7.13
N GLY A 56 -24.06 2.28 8.17
CA GLY A 56 -24.05 1.28 9.24
C GLY A 56 -24.08 1.92 10.62
N GLN A 57 -24.57 1.19 11.61
CA GLN A 57 -24.53 1.63 13.01
C GLN A 57 -23.11 1.42 13.57
N TYR A 58 -22.31 2.49 13.57
CA TYR A 58 -20.95 2.48 14.13
C TYR A 58 -20.99 2.47 15.66
N ARG A 59 -21.24 1.29 16.24
CA ARG A 59 -21.14 1.07 17.69
C ARG A 59 -19.71 1.34 18.17
N ALA A 60 -19.58 1.88 19.37
CA ALA A 60 -18.28 2.23 19.96
C ALA A 60 -17.35 1.01 20.01
N GLU A 61 -17.89 -0.17 20.34
CA GLU A 61 -17.15 -1.44 20.36
C GLU A 61 -16.50 -1.78 19.00
N HIS A 62 -17.23 -1.58 17.89
CA HIS A 62 -16.72 -1.88 16.55
C HIS A 62 -15.64 -0.88 16.13
N VAL A 63 -15.84 0.40 16.45
CA VAL A 63 -14.86 1.46 16.16
C VAL A 63 -13.59 1.23 16.98
N PHE A 64 -13.72 0.78 18.22
CA PHE A 64 -12.57 0.43 19.05
C PHE A 64 -11.76 -0.72 18.45
N ALA A 65 -12.41 -1.82 18.06
CA ALA A 65 -11.73 -2.95 17.40
C ALA A 65 -11.04 -2.54 16.09
N LEU A 66 -11.71 -1.70 15.28
CA LEU A 66 -11.14 -1.15 14.06
C LEU A 66 -9.92 -0.27 14.35
N THR A 67 -9.97 0.54 15.42
CA THR A 67 -8.85 1.38 15.85
C THR A 67 -7.63 0.54 16.22
N GLN A 68 -7.81 -0.54 17.00
CA GLN A 68 -6.71 -1.44 17.36
C GLN A 68 -6.12 -2.12 16.10
N SER A 69 -6.98 -2.52 15.18
CA SER A 69 -6.55 -3.16 13.93
C SER A 69 -5.74 -2.20 13.05
N LEU A 70 -6.13 -0.92 12.98
CA LEU A 70 -5.42 0.12 12.26
C LEU A 70 -4.03 0.40 12.85
N ILE A 71 -3.93 0.44 14.19
CA ILE A 71 -2.64 0.60 14.88
C ILE A 71 -1.68 -0.55 14.53
N LEU A 72 -2.16 -1.79 14.56
CA LEU A 72 -1.35 -2.96 14.22
C LEU A 72 -0.94 -2.94 12.75
N TYR A 73 -1.85 -2.57 11.86
CA TYR A 73 -1.55 -2.42 10.43
C TYR A 73 -0.41 -1.41 10.22
N ASP A 74 -0.51 -0.21 10.80
CA ASP A 74 0.51 0.84 10.67
C ASP A 74 1.86 0.38 11.21
N CYS A 75 1.86 -0.31 12.35
CA CYS A 75 3.06 -0.89 12.93
C CYS A 75 3.73 -1.88 11.96
N TYR A 76 2.97 -2.85 11.44
CA TYR A 76 3.53 -3.85 10.53
C TYR A 76 4.02 -3.25 9.23
N THR A 77 3.28 -2.31 8.64
CA THR A 77 3.71 -1.61 7.42
C THR A 77 5.03 -0.87 7.64
N ALA A 78 5.20 -0.21 8.80
CA ALA A 78 6.46 0.46 9.12
C ALA A 78 7.64 -0.52 9.29
N GLN A 79 7.42 -1.67 9.94
CA GLN A 79 8.45 -2.69 10.12
C GLN A 79 8.86 -3.32 8.78
N ILE A 80 7.90 -3.59 7.89
CA ILE A 80 8.17 -4.11 6.54
C ILE A 80 9.01 -3.10 5.75
N ALA A 81 8.62 -1.82 5.75
CA ALA A 81 9.35 -0.78 5.04
C ALA A 81 10.79 -0.59 5.57
N ALA A 82 11.00 -0.74 6.89
CA ALA A 82 12.34 -0.72 7.47
C ALA A 82 13.19 -1.91 7.00
N CYS A 83 12.59 -3.10 6.91
CA CYS A 83 13.23 -4.29 6.38
C CYS A 83 13.61 -4.11 4.91
N ASP A 84 12.70 -3.59 4.08
CA ASP A 84 12.93 -3.33 2.66
C ASP A 84 14.07 -2.32 2.46
N ALA A 85 14.12 -1.25 3.25
CA ALA A 85 15.20 -0.26 3.20
C ALA A 85 16.56 -0.88 3.56
N GLN A 86 16.59 -1.73 4.59
CA GLN A 86 17.81 -2.43 4.99
C GLN A 86 18.27 -3.39 3.88
N MET A 87 17.35 -4.13 3.27
CA MET A 87 17.65 -5.03 2.16
C MET A 87 18.22 -4.27 0.96
N GLU A 88 17.59 -3.18 0.54
CA GLU A 88 18.07 -2.35 -0.57
C GLU A 88 19.49 -1.83 -0.31
N GLN A 89 19.79 -1.41 0.92
CA GLN A 89 21.13 -0.98 1.30
C GLN A 89 22.16 -2.13 1.18
N GLN A 90 21.81 -3.35 1.61
CA GLN A 90 22.71 -4.51 1.47
C GLN A 90 22.91 -4.89 0.00
N TYR A 91 21.84 -4.88 -0.81
CA TYR A 91 21.92 -5.14 -2.25
C TYR A 91 22.80 -4.11 -2.97
N ALA A 92 22.67 -2.82 -2.65
CA ALA A 92 23.51 -1.77 -3.21
C ALA A 92 25.00 -1.95 -2.84
N ALA A 93 25.29 -2.41 -1.62
CA ALA A 93 26.66 -2.68 -1.16
C ALA A 93 27.31 -3.90 -1.82
N MET A 94 26.51 -4.88 -2.26
CA MET A 94 27.01 -6.10 -2.92
C MET A 94 27.20 -5.94 -4.43
N GLN A 95 26.60 -4.93 -5.07
CA GLN A 95 26.82 -4.69 -6.50
C GLN A 95 28.28 -4.28 -6.73
N PRO A 96 29.10 -5.08 -7.44
CA PRO A 96 30.46 -4.70 -7.73
C PRO A 96 30.43 -3.41 -8.55
N SER A 97 31.32 -2.47 -8.20
CA SER A 97 31.51 -1.24 -8.96
C SER A 97 31.52 -1.58 -10.45
N LYS A 98 30.64 -0.96 -11.24
CA LYS A 98 30.78 -0.92 -12.71
C LYS A 98 32.15 -0.32 -13.01
N GLY A 99 33.16 -1.17 -13.10
CA GLY A 99 34.55 -0.76 -12.93
C GLY A 99 35.55 -1.89 -13.12
N PHE A 100 35.32 -2.79 -14.07
CA PHE A 100 36.42 -3.51 -14.72
C PHE A 100 36.00 -4.07 -16.09
N ILE A 101 35.98 -3.21 -17.10
CA ILE A 101 36.28 -3.65 -18.46
C ILE A 101 37.76 -3.35 -18.65
N CYS A 102 38.60 -4.34 -18.35
CA CYS A 102 39.94 -4.38 -18.93
C CYS A 102 39.76 -4.53 -20.44
N SER A 103 39.80 -3.41 -21.16
CA SER A 103 39.98 -3.42 -22.60
C SER A 103 41.41 -3.93 -22.85
N GLY A 104 41.52 -5.24 -23.08
CA GLY A 104 42.68 -5.84 -23.71
C GLY A 104 42.86 -5.18 -25.07
N LYS A 105 43.77 -4.21 -25.15
CA LYS A 105 44.27 -3.74 -26.44
C LYS A 105 45.08 -4.88 -27.05
N GLY A 106 44.64 -5.26 -28.25
CA GLY A 106 45.12 -6.42 -28.97
C GLY A 106 46.63 -6.44 -29.19
N PHE A 107 47.13 -7.67 -29.17
CA PHE A 107 48.42 -8.08 -29.71
C PHE A 107 48.41 -7.84 -31.23
N PRO A 108 49.32 -7.03 -31.82
CA PRO A 108 49.60 -7.12 -33.23
C PRO A 108 50.65 -8.22 -33.48
N MET A 109 50.28 -9.24 -34.25
CA MET A 109 51.24 -10.05 -35.01
C MET A 109 51.73 -9.21 -36.19
N GLN A 110 52.97 -8.75 -36.12
CA GLN A 110 53.92 -8.68 -37.26
C GLN A 110 55.33 -8.93 -36.72
#